data_AF-A0A445CMP6-F1
#
_entry.id   AF-A0A445CMP6-F1
#
_cell.length_a   1.000
_cell.length_b   1.000
_cell.length_c   1.000
_cell.angle_alpha   90.00
_cell.angle_beta   90.00
_cell.angle_gamma   90.00
#
_symmetry.space_group_name_H-M   'P 1'
#
loop_
_entity.id
_entity.type
_entity.pdbx_description
1 polymer ?
#
loop_
_entity_poly.entity_id
_entity_poly.type
_entity_poly.pdbx_seq_one_letter_code
_entity_poly.pdbx_strand_id
1 'polypeptide(L)'
;MAFNKSLFFIVALSSVLLSTHAFNFPAGAPAPSPVPSVNPTSELTKTAGLFGGLGSNLFNLKLEGDAAKFRAQIQHFCTGTENPVLCAKTIAPFVHGFMFDPFKALEAEMKITLNVTLEVHASIVVEVDSPATQDAAKGALHVCKSCYKNMIETIQEALELVQRFDVVDAYYKFSSVLSDRSACDDAFVESKGVTNPISEKSALVYQLGGNCLAIMDGWINNHNNFLF
;
A
#
# COMPACT_ATOMS: atom_id res chain seq x y z
N MET A 1 -36.35 36.41 15.23
CA MET A 1 -36.03 34.97 15.36
C MET A 1 -34.63 34.88 15.94
N ALA A 2 -34.49 34.16 17.05
CA ALA A 2 -33.37 34.24 17.98
C ALA A 2 -32.16 33.45 17.51
N PHE A 3 -30.99 34.08 17.52
CA PHE A 3 -29.69 33.41 17.32
C PHE A 3 -29.28 32.71 18.63
N ASN A 4 -29.04 31.41 18.54
CA ASN A 4 -28.74 30.54 19.68
C ASN A 4 -27.31 30.78 20.20
N LYS A 5 -27.21 31.45 21.37
CA LYS A 5 -25.96 31.75 22.10
C LYS A 5 -25.21 30.52 22.61
N SER A 6 -25.77 29.31 22.50
CA SER A 6 -25.16 28.08 23.01
C SER A 6 -24.05 27.53 22.10
N LEU A 7 -24.05 27.87 20.80
CA LEU A 7 -23.06 27.37 19.83
C LEU A 7 -21.66 27.99 20.03
N PHE A 8 -21.59 29.22 20.55
CA PHE A 8 -20.31 29.91 20.78
C PHE A 8 -19.56 29.41 22.03
N PHE A 9 -20.24 28.75 22.97
CA PHE A 9 -19.59 28.21 24.17
C PHE A 9 -18.87 26.87 23.93
N ILE A 10 -19.25 26.13 22.88
CA ILE A 10 -18.64 24.83 22.58
C ILE A 10 -17.31 25.01 21.82
N VAL A 11 -17.18 26.06 21.01
CA VAL A 11 -15.96 26.35 20.23
C VAL A 11 -14.80 26.87 21.11
N ALA A 12 -15.09 27.34 22.33
CA ALA A 12 -14.07 27.91 23.22
C ALA A 12 -13.46 26.89 24.21
N LEU A 13 -14.04 25.71 24.41
CA LEU A 13 -13.55 24.72 25.39
C LEU A 13 -12.56 23.70 24.83
N SER A 14 -12.39 23.60 23.52
CA SER A 14 -11.45 22.64 22.91
C SER A 14 -10.00 23.14 22.85
N SER A 15 -9.74 24.39 23.22
CA SER A 15 -8.44 25.05 23.01
C SER A 15 -7.53 25.08 24.25
N VAL A 16 -7.86 24.36 25.33
CA VAL A 16 -7.16 24.48 26.65
C VAL A 16 -6.56 23.16 27.16
N LEU A 17 -6.30 22.15 26.30
CA LEU A 17 -5.67 20.89 26.74
C LEU A 17 -4.41 20.46 25.98
N LEU A 18 -3.73 21.36 25.27
CA LEU A 18 -2.40 21.11 24.71
C LEU A 18 -1.34 21.95 25.41
N SER A 19 -1.00 21.58 26.64
CA SER A 19 0.22 22.01 27.30
C SER A 19 0.57 21.04 28.42
N THR A 20 1.55 20.18 28.15
CA THR A 20 2.74 19.89 28.98
C THR A 20 3.25 18.49 28.67
N HIS A 21 4.35 18.37 27.93
CA HIS A 21 5.43 17.39 28.15
C HIS A 21 6.66 17.84 27.36
N ALA A 22 7.52 18.64 27.99
CA ALA A 22 8.88 18.85 27.54
C ALA A 22 9.69 17.60 27.91
N PHE A 23 10.04 16.78 26.93
CA PHE A 23 11.00 15.70 27.13
C PHE A 23 12.42 16.26 26.97
N ASN A 24 13.11 16.37 28.11
CA ASN A 24 14.56 16.56 28.15
C ASN A 24 15.23 15.35 27.49
N PHE A 25 16.05 15.59 26.48
CA PHE A 25 17.03 14.62 25.97
C PHE A 25 18.25 14.61 26.90
N PRO A 26 18.57 13.50 27.59
CA PRO A 26 19.92 13.31 28.10
C PRO A 26 20.84 12.90 26.94
N ALA A 27 21.83 13.75 26.66
CA ALA A 27 23.00 13.38 25.89
C ALA A 27 23.81 12.33 26.66
N GLY A 28 24.17 11.23 25.99
CA GLY A 28 25.17 10.27 26.47
C GLY A 28 24.70 8.82 26.45
N ALA A 29 24.76 8.17 25.29
CA ALA A 29 24.80 6.71 25.22
C ALA A 29 26.27 6.27 25.02
N PRO A 30 26.78 5.29 25.78
CA PRO A 30 28.12 4.74 25.60
C PRO A 30 28.20 3.87 24.33
N ALA A 31 29.41 3.82 23.77
CA ALA A 31 29.75 3.10 22.54
C ALA A 31 29.40 1.58 22.60
N PRO A 32 29.04 0.96 21.47
CA PRO A 32 28.82 -0.48 21.40
C PRO A 32 30.16 -1.25 21.44
N SER A 33 30.24 -2.25 22.33
CA SER A 33 31.30 -3.26 22.32
C SER A 33 31.23 -4.14 21.07
N PRO A 34 32.36 -4.72 20.60
CA PRO A 34 32.41 -5.47 19.36
C PRO A 34 31.73 -6.83 19.48
N VAL A 35 30.87 -7.15 18.50
CA VAL A 35 30.25 -8.46 18.31
C VAL A 35 31.31 -9.44 17.75
N PRO A 36 31.41 -10.67 18.25
CA PRO A 36 32.33 -11.67 17.69
C PRO A 36 31.89 -12.08 16.28
N SER A 37 32.86 -12.09 15.37
CA SER A 37 32.73 -12.51 13.98
C SER A 37 32.39 -14.00 13.92
N VAL A 38 31.16 -14.34 13.52
CA VAL A 38 30.77 -15.72 13.19
C VAL A 38 30.91 -15.89 11.69
N ASN A 39 31.96 -16.60 11.30
CA ASN A 39 32.24 -17.03 9.95
C ASN A 39 31.21 -18.12 9.55
N PRO A 40 30.42 -18.00 8.47
CA PRO A 40 29.64 -19.12 7.97
C PRO A 40 30.57 -20.00 7.13
N THR A 41 31.34 -20.86 7.79
CA THR A 41 31.94 -22.01 7.11
C THR A 41 30.81 -22.94 6.68
N SER A 42 30.66 -23.06 5.37
CA SER A 42 29.89 -24.09 4.70
C SER A 42 30.37 -25.48 5.14
N GLU A 43 29.63 -26.13 6.03
CA GLU A 43 29.75 -27.58 6.22
C GLU A 43 28.35 -28.21 6.15
N LEU A 44 27.91 -28.46 4.92
CA LEU A 44 26.95 -29.52 4.67
C LEU A 44 27.41 -30.34 3.46
N THR A 45 28.51 -31.06 3.64
CA THR A 45 28.87 -32.16 2.73
C THR A 45 29.65 -33.20 3.52
N LYS A 46 28.94 -34.20 4.07
CA LYS A 46 29.35 -35.62 4.07
C LYS A 46 28.42 -36.45 4.96
N THR A 47 27.34 -36.94 4.36
CA THR A 47 26.79 -38.29 4.61
C THR A 47 25.98 -38.73 3.39
N ALA A 48 26.60 -38.68 2.21
CA ALA A 48 26.11 -39.39 1.03
C ALA A 48 26.60 -40.85 1.14
N GLY A 49 25.76 -41.70 1.74
CA GLY A 49 26.04 -43.12 1.83
C GLY A 49 24.82 -43.85 2.39
N LEU A 50 23.73 -43.89 1.60
CA LEU A 50 22.83 -45.05 1.37
C LEU A 50 21.49 -44.68 0.66
N PHE A 51 21.24 -43.41 0.29
CA PHE A 51 19.98 -42.98 -0.38
C PHE A 51 20.17 -42.16 -1.69
N GLY A 52 21.37 -42.18 -2.28
CA GLY A 52 21.87 -41.17 -3.24
C GLY A 52 21.25 -41.07 -4.64
N GLY A 53 20.14 -41.76 -4.96
CA GLY A 53 19.53 -41.71 -6.30
C GLY A 53 18.12 -41.14 -6.36
N LEU A 54 17.36 -41.21 -5.25
CA LEU A 54 15.95 -40.81 -5.22
C LEU A 54 15.74 -39.41 -4.61
N GLY A 55 16.67 -38.96 -3.75
CA GLY A 55 16.52 -37.74 -2.96
C GLY A 55 16.56 -36.47 -3.79
N SER A 56 17.58 -36.25 -4.62
CA SER A 56 17.76 -35.00 -5.38
C SER A 56 16.60 -34.70 -6.33
N ASN A 57 16.10 -35.71 -7.04
CA ASN A 57 14.94 -35.56 -7.93
C ASN A 57 13.63 -35.35 -7.16
N LEU A 58 13.48 -35.98 -5.98
CA LEU A 58 12.31 -35.80 -5.12
C LEU A 58 12.30 -34.42 -4.44
N PHE A 59 13.45 -33.91 -4.01
CA PHE A 59 13.58 -32.56 -3.46
C PHE A 59 13.29 -31.49 -4.52
N ASN A 60 13.78 -31.67 -5.75
CA ASN A 60 13.49 -30.73 -6.84
C ASN A 60 12.00 -30.76 -7.23
N LEU A 61 11.39 -31.95 -7.34
CA LEU A 61 9.96 -32.10 -7.61
C LEU A 61 9.09 -31.52 -6.49
N LYS A 62 9.51 -31.65 -5.23
CA LYS A 62 8.85 -31.05 -4.05
C LYS A 62 8.94 -29.53 -4.08
N LEU A 63 10.11 -28.97 -4.37
CA LEU A 63 10.33 -27.53 -4.51
C LEU A 63 9.51 -26.93 -5.66
N GLU A 64 9.48 -27.60 -6.82
CA GLU A 64 8.66 -27.18 -7.97
C GLU A 64 7.16 -27.29 -7.66
N GLY A 65 6.73 -28.35 -6.97
CA GLY A 65 5.35 -28.55 -6.53
C GLY A 65 4.88 -27.52 -5.52
N ASP A 66 5.72 -27.20 -4.53
CA ASP A 66 5.43 -26.19 -3.50
C ASP A 66 5.37 -24.79 -4.13
N ALA A 67 6.28 -24.46 -5.06
CA ALA A 67 6.24 -23.21 -5.82
C ALA A 67 5.00 -23.11 -6.71
N ALA A 68 4.57 -24.21 -7.35
CA ALA A 68 3.35 -24.24 -8.17
C ALA A 68 2.09 -24.03 -7.32
N LYS A 69 2.01 -24.69 -6.16
CA LYS A 69 0.93 -24.50 -5.19
C LYS A 69 0.87 -23.05 -4.70
N PHE A 70 2.00 -22.46 -4.39
CA PHE A 70 2.07 -21.08 -3.92
C PHE A 70 1.63 -20.08 -4.99
N ARG A 71 2.03 -20.27 -6.26
CA ARG A 71 1.52 -19.47 -7.38
C ARG A 71 0.00 -19.59 -7.55
N ALA A 72 -0.56 -20.79 -7.38
CA ALA A 72 -2.00 -20.99 -7.45
C ALA A 72 -2.74 -20.26 -6.32
N GLN A 73 -2.17 -20.22 -5.10
CA GLN A 73 -2.72 -19.46 -3.98
C GLN A 73 -2.74 -17.96 -4.26
N ILE A 74 -1.66 -17.40 -4.82
CA ILE A 74 -1.59 -16.00 -5.26
C ILE A 74 -2.65 -15.70 -6.32
N GLN A 75 -2.78 -16.56 -7.33
CA GLN A 75 -3.78 -16.39 -8.39
C GLN A 75 -5.21 -16.43 -7.83
N HIS A 76 -5.47 -17.36 -6.92
CA HIS A 76 -6.76 -17.45 -6.26
C HIS A 76 -7.05 -16.20 -5.41
N PHE A 77 -6.08 -15.73 -4.65
CA PHE A 77 -6.19 -14.50 -3.85
C PHE A 77 -6.54 -13.27 -4.70
N CYS A 78 -5.92 -13.13 -5.87
CA CYS A 78 -6.17 -12.02 -6.79
C CYS A 78 -7.40 -12.22 -7.68
N THR A 79 -8.17 -13.29 -7.50
CA THR A 79 -9.38 -13.51 -8.30
C THR A 79 -10.45 -12.48 -7.94
N GLY A 80 -11.08 -11.88 -8.96
CA GLY A 80 -12.14 -10.89 -8.77
C GLY A 80 -11.64 -9.49 -8.39
N THR A 81 -10.32 -9.25 -8.41
CA THR A 81 -9.78 -7.90 -8.25
C THR A 81 -9.91 -7.08 -9.53
N GLU A 82 -9.68 -5.77 -9.42
CA GLU A 82 -9.73 -4.83 -10.55
C GLU A 82 -8.80 -5.25 -11.71
N ASN A 83 -7.58 -5.66 -11.37
CA ASN A 83 -6.63 -6.25 -12.31
C ASN A 83 -5.95 -7.48 -11.67
N PRO A 84 -6.53 -8.70 -11.87
CA PRO A 84 -6.03 -9.93 -11.25
C PRO A 84 -4.60 -10.28 -11.64
N VAL A 85 -4.22 -9.99 -12.89
CA VAL A 85 -2.87 -10.25 -13.40
C VAL A 85 -1.86 -9.31 -12.76
N LEU A 86 -2.21 -8.03 -12.65
CA LEU A 86 -1.36 -7.04 -11.97
C LEU A 86 -1.21 -7.42 -10.50
N CYS A 87 -2.30 -7.67 -9.77
CA CYS A 87 -2.29 -8.09 -8.36
C CYS A 87 -1.34 -9.27 -8.15
N ALA A 88 -1.49 -10.34 -8.94
CA ALA A 88 -0.67 -11.54 -8.77
C ALA A 88 0.82 -11.24 -9.02
N LYS A 89 1.10 -10.42 -10.02
CA LYS A 89 2.47 -10.02 -10.38
C LYS A 89 3.11 -9.13 -9.31
N THR A 90 2.35 -8.21 -8.72
CA THR A 90 2.85 -7.21 -7.77
C THR A 90 3.12 -7.80 -6.41
N ILE A 91 2.25 -8.70 -5.91
CA ILE A 91 2.43 -9.28 -4.57
C ILE A 91 3.43 -10.44 -4.54
N ALA A 92 3.59 -11.17 -5.64
CA ALA A 92 4.42 -12.39 -5.69
C ALA A 92 5.84 -12.24 -5.13
N PRO A 93 6.57 -11.13 -5.32
CA PRO A 93 7.90 -10.94 -4.72
C PRO A 93 7.89 -10.76 -3.19
N PHE A 94 6.74 -10.39 -2.61
CA PHE A 94 6.63 -10.01 -1.19
C PHE A 94 6.00 -11.11 -0.34
N VAL A 95 5.21 -11.99 -0.96
CA VAL A 95 4.67 -13.16 -0.29
C VAL A 95 5.66 -14.33 -0.41
N HIS A 96 6.09 -14.87 0.72
CA HIS A 96 7.02 -15.99 0.79
C HIS A 96 6.76 -16.82 2.05
N GLY A 97 7.36 -18.00 2.11
CA GLY A 97 7.25 -18.90 3.25
C GLY A 97 6.50 -20.17 2.93
N PHE A 98 6.18 -20.93 3.97
CA PHE A 98 5.53 -22.23 3.85
C PHE A 98 4.02 -22.12 3.63
N MET A 99 3.40 -21.04 4.10
CA MET A 99 1.97 -20.77 4.01
C MET A 99 1.73 -19.39 3.42
N PHE A 100 0.76 -19.29 2.52
CA PHE A 100 0.31 -18.02 1.99
C PHE A 100 -0.45 -17.24 3.08
N ASP A 101 0.01 -16.02 3.35
CA ASP A 101 -0.62 -15.11 4.31
C ASP A 101 -1.40 -14.02 3.54
N PRO A 102 -2.75 -14.06 3.58
CA PRO A 102 -3.59 -13.12 2.84
C PRO A 102 -3.49 -11.68 3.38
N PHE A 103 -3.17 -11.48 4.67
CA PHE A 103 -2.95 -10.14 5.23
C PHE A 103 -1.64 -9.56 4.75
N LYS A 104 -0.57 -10.36 4.71
CA LYS A 104 0.72 -9.91 4.15
C LYS A 104 0.62 -9.61 2.65
N ALA A 105 -0.19 -10.38 1.92
CA ALA A 105 -0.50 -10.09 0.53
C ALA A 105 -1.21 -8.74 0.35
N LEU A 106 -2.26 -8.46 1.14
CA LEU A 106 -2.95 -7.16 1.11
C LEU A 106 -2.03 -6.01 1.52
N GLU A 107 -1.27 -6.15 2.61
CA GLU A 107 -0.28 -5.15 3.05
C GLU A 107 0.72 -4.84 1.93
N ALA A 108 1.18 -5.84 1.19
CA ALA A 108 2.10 -5.66 0.07
C ALA A 108 1.44 -4.86 -1.07
N GLU A 109 0.23 -5.23 -1.50
CA GLU A 109 -0.50 -4.51 -2.55
C GLU A 109 -0.76 -3.04 -2.15
N MET A 110 -1.15 -2.79 -0.90
CA MET A 110 -1.35 -1.42 -0.38
C MET A 110 -0.04 -0.62 -0.34
N LYS A 111 1.09 -1.21 0.04
CA LYS A 111 2.41 -0.55 0.03
C LYS A 111 2.87 -0.24 -1.40
N ILE A 112 2.60 -1.13 -2.35
CA ILE A 112 2.88 -0.88 -3.77
C ILE A 112 2.00 0.27 -4.28
N THR A 113 0.71 0.27 -3.94
CA THR A 113 -0.21 1.37 -4.25
C THR A 113 0.30 2.70 -3.68
N LEU A 114 0.75 2.71 -2.42
CA LEU A 114 1.35 3.88 -1.77
C LEU A 114 2.58 4.38 -2.54
N ASN A 115 3.49 3.48 -2.91
CA ASN A 115 4.72 3.85 -3.61
C ASN A 115 4.41 4.45 -4.99
N VAL A 116 3.53 3.83 -5.77
CA VAL A 116 3.11 4.39 -7.07
C VAL A 116 2.42 5.74 -6.88
N THR A 117 1.56 5.88 -5.88
CA THR A 117 0.88 7.16 -5.57
C THR A 117 1.89 8.26 -5.23
N LEU A 118 2.94 7.94 -4.46
CA LEU A 118 4.05 8.86 -4.17
C LEU A 118 4.80 9.28 -5.45
N GLU A 119 5.07 8.34 -6.36
CA GLU A 119 5.72 8.62 -7.65
C GLU A 119 4.86 9.52 -8.55
N VAL A 120 3.54 9.30 -8.57
CA VAL A 120 2.61 10.16 -9.31
C VAL A 120 2.55 11.55 -8.68
N HIS A 121 2.43 11.64 -7.36
CA HIS A 121 2.46 12.92 -6.65
C HIS A 121 3.74 13.71 -6.94
N ALA A 122 4.91 13.07 -6.90
CA ALA A 122 6.18 13.70 -7.26
C ALA A 122 6.18 14.18 -8.73
N SER A 123 5.61 13.39 -9.64
CA SER A 123 5.47 13.78 -11.04
C SER A 123 4.56 15.02 -11.19
N ILE A 124 3.43 15.07 -10.49
CA ILE A 124 2.53 16.23 -10.49
C ILE A 124 3.26 17.47 -9.97
N VAL A 125 4.04 17.35 -8.89
CA VAL A 125 4.81 18.49 -8.34
C VAL A 125 5.74 19.06 -9.41
N VAL A 126 6.46 18.20 -10.15
CA VAL A 126 7.33 18.63 -11.25
C VAL A 126 6.54 19.31 -12.36
N GLU A 127 5.40 18.74 -12.77
CA GLU A 127 4.56 19.31 -13.83
C GLU A 127 3.94 20.66 -13.42
N VAL A 128 3.53 20.83 -12.16
CA VAL A 128 3.00 22.11 -11.66
C VAL A 128 4.02 23.24 -11.80
N ASP A 129 5.27 22.97 -11.45
CA ASP A 129 6.34 23.98 -11.39
C ASP A 129 7.07 24.16 -12.73
N SER A 130 6.81 23.30 -13.71
CA SER A 130 7.47 23.33 -15.02
C SER A 130 7.03 24.53 -15.86
N PRO A 131 7.97 25.31 -16.42
CA PRO A 131 7.64 26.38 -17.37
C PRO A 131 7.14 25.85 -18.72
N ALA A 132 7.33 24.56 -19.02
CA ALA A 132 6.81 23.92 -20.23
C ALA A 132 5.32 23.52 -20.11
N THR A 133 4.79 23.54 -18.88
CA THR A 133 3.38 23.21 -18.62
C THR A 133 2.47 24.32 -19.10
N GLN A 134 1.47 23.94 -19.89
CA GLN A 134 0.46 24.88 -20.39
C GLN A 134 -0.28 25.53 -19.21
N ASP A 135 -0.49 26.83 -19.26
CA ASP A 135 -1.16 27.56 -18.18
C ASP A 135 -2.57 27.03 -17.89
N ALA A 136 -3.29 26.59 -18.93
CA ALA A 136 -4.60 25.96 -18.80
C ALA A 136 -4.57 24.63 -18.01
N ALA A 137 -3.42 23.96 -17.93
CA ALA A 137 -3.23 22.71 -17.18
C ALA A 137 -2.95 22.95 -15.69
N LYS A 138 -2.43 24.12 -15.31
CA LYS A 138 -1.94 24.40 -13.95
C LYS A 138 -3.04 24.28 -12.90
N GLY A 139 -4.26 24.72 -13.23
CA GLY A 139 -5.42 24.57 -12.34
C GLY A 139 -5.70 23.11 -12.00
N ALA A 140 -5.83 22.26 -13.03
CA ALA A 140 -6.04 20.82 -12.86
C ALA A 140 -4.88 20.14 -12.11
N LEU A 141 -3.64 20.50 -12.44
CA LEU A 141 -2.46 19.96 -11.76
C LEU A 141 -2.41 20.32 -10.26
N HIS A 142 -2.85 21.53 -9.88
CA HIS A 142 -2.98 21.90 -8.47
C HIS A 142 -4.04 21.08 -7.74
N VAL A 143 -5.19 20.80 -8.37
CA VAL A 143 -6.22 19.91 -7.82
C VAL A 143 -5.64 18.51 -7.64
N CYS A 144 -5.03 17.95 -8.69
CA CYS A 144 -4.37 16.65 -8.65
C CYS A 144 -3.31 16.56 -7.54
N LYS A 145 -2.51 17.61 -7.34
CA LYS A 145 -1.50 17.65 -6.28
C LYS A 145 -2.13 17.44 -4.90
N SER A 146 -3.23 18.15 -4.63
CA SER A 146 -3.98 18.01 -3.37
C SER A 146 -4.63 16.63 -3.24
N CYS A 147 -5.29 16.13 -4.29
CA CYS A 147 -5.90 14.80 -4.30
C CYS A 147 -4.87 13.70 -4.02
N TYR A 148 -3.73 13.70 -4.72
CA TYR A 148 -2.69 12.69 -4.52
C TYR A 148 -2.02 12.78 -3.16
N LYS A 149 -1.90 13.98 -2.58
CA LYS A 149 -1.46 14.13 -1.19
C LYS A 149 -2.46 13.48 -0.23
N ASN A 150 -3.75 13.74 -0.39
CA ASN A 150 -4.79 13.12 0.44
C ASN A 150 -4.81 11.59 0.29
N MET A 151 -4.62 11.08 -0.94
CA MET A 151 -4.51 9.64 -1.20
C MET A 151 -3.34 9.02 -0.41
N ILE A 152 -2.17 9.66 -0.40
CA ILE A 152 -1.00 9.17 0.36
C ILE A 152 -1.33 9.03 1.85
N GLU A 153 -1.90 10.08 2.46
CA GLU A 153 -2.30 10.10 3.87
C GLU A 153 -3.35 9.01 4.15
N THR A 154 -4.37 8.91 3.29
CA THR A 154 -5.44 7.91 3.39
C THR A 154 -4.91 6.48 3.31
N ILE A 155 -4.01 6.20 2.37
CA ILE A 155 -3.43 4.86 2.20
C ILE A 155 -2.60 4.47 3.44
N GLN A 156 -1.85 5.41 4.01
CA GLN A 156 -1.09 5.18 5.23
C GLN A 156 -1.99 4.85 6.42
N GLU A 157 -3.06 5.62 6.61
CA GLU A 157 -4.04 5.38 7.69
C GLU A 157 -4.78 4.05 7.51
N ALA A 158 -5.15 3.69 6.26
CA ALA A 158 -5.76 2.40 5.96
C ALA A 158 -4.79 1.23 6.19
N LEU A 159 -3.50 1.39 5.89
CA LEU A 159 -2.47 0.40 6.20
C LEU A 159 -2.37 0.13 7.70
N GLU A 160 -2.46 1.17 8.54
CA GLU A 160 -2.46 1.00 10.00
C GLU A 160 -3.69 0.23 10.49
N LEU A 161 -4.85 0.44 9.87
CA LEU A 161 -6.09 -0.29 10.17
C LEU A 161 -5.94 -1.78 9.80
N VAL A 162 -5.44 -2.09 8.60
CA VAL A 162 -5.16 -3.48 8.16
C VAL A 162 -4.17 -4.17 9.10
N GLN A 163 -3.12 -3.48 9.56
CA GLN A 163 -2.15 -4.03 10.52
C GLN A 163 -2.76 -4.37 11.88
N ARG A 164 -3.90 -3.75 12.23
CA ARG A 164 -4.70 -4.09 13.42
C ARG A 164 -5.86 -5.03 13.11
N PHE A 165 -5.89 -5.63 11.92
CA PHE A 165 -6.95 -6.49 11.41
C PHE A 165 -8.32 -5.79 11.27
N ASP A 166 -8.32 -4.46 11.23
CA ASP A 166 -9.53 -3.65 11.07
C ASP A 166 -9.82 -3.38 9.59
N VAL A 167 -10.24 -4.44 8.90
CA VAL A 167 -10.45 -4.44 7.45
C VAL A 167 -11.67 -3.60 7.05
N VAL A 168 -12.71 -3.57 7.90
CA VAL A 168 -13.95 -2.84 7.60
C VAL A 168 -13.68 -1.35 7.54
N ASP A 169 -13.03 -0.79 8.57
CA ASP A 169 -12.70 0.62 8.58
C ASP A 169 -11.62 0.93 7.53
N ALA A 170 -10.67 0.02 7.30
CA ALA A 170 -9.68 0.16 6.23
C ALA A 170 -10.36 0.27 4.85
N TYR A 171 -11.36 -0.56 4.55
CA TYR A 171 -12.10 -0.52 3.29
C TYR A 171 -12.81 0.82 3.08
N TYR A 172 -13.60 1.25 4.06
CA TYR A 172 -14.31 2.53 3.95
C TYR A 172 -13.35 3.70 3.81
N LYS A 173 -12.26 3.69 4.59
CA LYS A 173 -11.22 4.72 4.50
C LYS A 173 -10.55 4.70 3.13
N PHE A 174 -10.11 3.54 2.66
CA PHE A 174 -9.39 3.40 1.40
C PHE A 174 -10.27 3.70 0.18
N SER A 175 -11.60 3.59 0.28
CA SER A 175 -12.50 3.92 -0.84
C SER A 175 -12.37 5.37 -1.31
N SER A 176 -11.96 6.29 -0.42
CA SER A 176 -11.72 7.69 -0.80
C SER A 176 -10.50 7.85 -1.71
N VAL A 177 -9.56 6.90 -1.72
CA VAL A 177 -8.39 6.93 -2.62
C VAL A 177 -8.83 6.97 -4.09
N LEU A 178 -9.82 6.17 -4.46
CA LEU A 178 -10.35 6.18 -5.84
C LEU A 178 -11.20 7.43 -6.12
N SER A 179 -11.84 7.99 -5.09
CA SER A 179 -12.61 9.23 -5.22
C SER A 179 -11.69 10.43 -5.48
N ASP A 180 -10.59 10.55 -4.72
CA ASP A 180 -9.56 11.57 -4.92
C ASP A 180 -8.89 11.42 -6.29
N ARG A 181 -8.58 10.19 -6.71
CA ARG A 181 -8.07 9.92 -8.05
C ARG A 181 -9.04 10.38 -9.13
N SER A 182 -10.34 10.09 -8.98
CA SER A 182 -11.38 10.55 -9.92
C SER A 182 -11.45 12.07 -9.98
N ALA A 183 -11.44 12.74 -8.83
CA ALA A 183 -11.49 14.20 -8.76
C ALA A 183 -10.31 14.86 -9.50
N CYS A 184 -9.12 14.27 -9.46
CA CYS A 184 -7.98 14.73 -10.25
C CYS A 184 -8.23 14.58 -11.77
N ASP A 185 -8.72 13.43 -12.20
CA ASP A 185 -9.05 13.18 -13.61
C ASP A 185 -10.16 14.14 -14.11
N ASP A 186 -11.19 14.34 -13.30
CA ASP A 186 -12.30 15.24 -13.59
C ASP A 186 -11.82 16.69 -13.75
N ALA A 187 -10.86 17.13 -12.95
CA ALA A 187 -10.26 18.47 -13.10
C ALA A 187 -9.62 18.68 -14.48
N PHE A 188 -9.07 17.63 -15.10
CA PHE A 188 -8.57 17.69 -16.47
C PHE A 188 -9.68 17.61 -17.52
N VAL A 189 -10.73 16.81 -17.29
CA VAL A 189 -11.92 16.77 -18.15
C VAL A 189 -12.59 18.16 -18.24
N GLU A 190 -12.61 18.89 -17.12
CA GLU A 190 -13.15 20.24 -17.03
C GLU A 190 -12.22 21.31 -17.65
N SER A 191 -10.93 21.00 -17.81
CA SER A 191 -9.90 21.89 -18.37
C SER A 191 -9.80 21.77 -19.89
N LYS A 192 -10.60 22.58 -20.60
CA LYS A 192 -10.69 22.55 -22.07
C LYS A 192 -9.34 22.72 -22.77
N GLY A 193 -9.07 21.85 -23.75
CA GLY A 193 -7.91 21.96 -24.64
C GLY A 193 -6.61 21.42 -24.04
N VAL A 194 -6.68 20.78 -22.87
CA VAL A 194 -5.52 20.22 -22.17
C VAL A 194 -5.67 18.71 -22.07
N THR A 195 -4.58 17.99 -22.29
CA THR A 195 -4.48 16.55 -22.02
C THR A 195 -3.87 16.31 -20.65
N ASN A 196 -4.40 15.34 -19.90
CA ASN A 196 -3.85 14.96 -18.60
C ASN A 196 -2.45 14.29 -18.77
N PRO A 197 -1.34 14.95 -18.35
CA PRO A 197 0.01 14.41 -18.49
C PRO A 197 0.29 13.22 -17.56
N ILE A 198 -0.56 12.98 -16.55
CA ILE A 198 -0.40 11.87 -15.60
C ILE A 198 -1.39 10.73 -15.81
N SER A 199 -2.17 10.74 -16.89
CA SER A 199 -3.26 9.79 -17.15
C SER A 199 -2.84 8.31 -17.06
N GLU A 200 -1.71 7.93 -17.66
CA GLU A 200 -1.21 6.55 -17.61
C GLU A 200 -0.86 6.12 -16.18
N LYS A 201 -0.15 6.99 -15.44
CA LYS A 201 0.21 6.73 -14.04
C LYS A 201 -1.03 6.70 -13.14
N SER A 202 -2.01 7.56 -13.41
CA SER A 202 -3.30 7.62 -12.74
C SER A 202 -4.11 6.33 -12.95
N ALA A 203 -4.04 5.72 -14.13
CA ALA A 203 -4.67 4.42 -14.40
C ALA A 203 -4.02 3.29 -13.61
N LEU A 204 -2.69 3.30 -13.43
CA LEU A 204 -2.01 2.31 -12.60
C LEU A 204 -2.44 2.40 -11.12
N VAL A 205 -2.56 3.62 -10.59
CA VAL A 205 -3.07 3.82 -9.21
C VAL A 205 -4.51 3.33 -9.07
N TYR A 206 -5.36 3.56 -10.07
CA TYR A 206 -6.72 3.02 -10.10
C TYR A 206 -6.73 1.49 -10.04
N GLN A 207 -5.89 0.82 -10.85
CA GLN A 207 -5.83 -0.64 -10.87
C GLN A 207 -5.34 -1.23 -9.54
N LEU A 208 -4.26 -0.68 -8.98
CA LEU A 208 -3.71 -1.14 -7.69
C LEU A 208 -4.65 -0.85 -6.52
N GLY A 209 -5.23 0.36 -6.50
CA GLY A 209 -6.19 0.75 -5.48
C GLY A 209 -7.49 -0.07 -5.56
N GLY A 210 -7.98 -0.32 -6.77
CA GLY A 210 -9.11 -1.22 -7.02
C GLY A 210 -8.84 -2.65 -6.58
N ASN A 211 -7.61 -3.15 -6.75
CA ASN A 211 -7.22 -4.45 -6.21
C ASN A 211 -7.35 -4.50 -4.68
N CYS A 212 -6.82 -3.48 -3.99
CA CYS A 212 -6.91 -3.39 -2.53
C CYS A 212 -8.38 -3.40 -2.06
N LEU A 213 -9.24 -2.60 -2.69
CA LEU A 213 -10.67 -2.54 -2.35
C LEU A 213 -11.37 -3.87 -2.58
N ALA A 214 -11.15 -4.52 -3.74
CA ALA A 214 -11.77 -5.79 -4.05
C ALA A 214 -11.35 -6.91 -3.08
N ILE A 215 -10.08 -6.92 -2.65
CA ILE A 215 -9.60 -7.86 -1.63
C ILE A 215 -10.33 -7.63 -0.30
N MET A 216 -10.37 -6.38 0.18
CA MET A 216 -11.03 -6.05 1.45
C MET A 216 -12.54 -6.30 1.38
N ASP A 217 -13.19 -5.93 0.28
CA ASP A 217 -14.62 -6.20 0.03
C ASP A 217 -14.92 -7.70 0.06
N GLY A 218 -14.04 -8.51 -0.55
CA GLY A 218 -14.14 -9.96 -0.53
C GLY A 218 -14.14 -10.56 0.88
N TRP A 219 -13.41 -9.93 1.83
CA TRP A 219 -13.42 -10.31 3.24
C TRP A 219 -14.66 -9.82 3.99
N ILE A 220 -15.12 -8.60 3.70
CA ILE A 220 -16.28 -7.99 4.36
C ILE A 220 -17.58 -8.71 3.98
N ASN A 221 -17.75 -8.99 2.69
CA ASN A 221 -18.98 -9.56 2.14
C ASN A 221 -18.92 -11.08 1.98
N ASN A 222 -17.85 -11.71 2.47
CA ASN A 222 -17.61 -13.16 2.40
C ASN A 222 -17.68 -13.72 0.96
N HIS A 223 -17.34 -12.90 -0.04
CA HIS A 223 -17.30 -13.33 -1.44
C HIS A 223 -16.15 -14.29 -1.71
N ASN A 224 -15.11 -14.24 -0.88
CA ASN A 224 -13.97 -15.13 -0.96
C ASN A 224 -13.66 -15.71 0.43
N ASN A 225 -13.82 -17.02 0.59
CA ASN A 225 -13.45 -17.77 1.81
C ASN A 225 -11.92 -17.78 2.01
N PHE A 226 -11.33 -16.63 2.30
CA PHE A 226 -9.88 -16.49 2.53
C PHE A 226 -9.49 -16.71 4.01
N LEU A 227 -10.47 -16.98 4.89
CA LEU A 227 -10.28 -17.14 6.34
C LEU A 227 -10.48 -18.56 6.87
N PHE A 228 -10.56 -19.59 6.02
CA PHE A 228 -10.74 -20.98 6.46
C PHE A 228 -9.90 -21.98 5.65
#